data_AF-A0A2P6WA09-F1
#
_entry.id   AF-A0A2P6WA09-F1
#
_cell.length_a   1.000
_cell.length_b   1.000
_cell.length_c   1.000
_cell.angle_alpha   90.00
_cell.angle_beta   90.00
_cell.angle_gamma   90.00
#
_symmetry.space_group_name_H-M   'P 1'
#
loop_
_entity.id
_entity.type
_entity.pdbx_description
1 polymer ?
#
loop_
_entity_poly.entity_id
_entity_poly.type
_entity_poly.pdbx_seq_one_letter_code
_entity_poly.pdbx_strand_id
1 'polypeptide(L)'
;GVSGLLVSMGQERGIKGVCILGETPGFLLSDPKSTEAVLQTLEEILEVDLDYSDLDEKVQESQEVLKKLQNLKQSQSPDQDSQGGSDLGYIG
;
A
#
# COMPACT_ATOMS: atom_id res chain seq x y z
N GLY A 1 -11.67 9.12 -8.44
CA GLY A 1 -10.67 9.92 -7.70
C GLY A 1 -9.88 10.80 -8.65
N VAL A 2 -8.98 11.63 -8.11
CA VAL A 2 -8.20 12.62 -8.90
C VAL A 2 -7.40 11.96 -10.03
N SER A 3 -6.80 10.78 -9.79
CA SER A 3 -5.98 10.08 -10.79
C SER A 3 -6.76 9.75 -12.07
N GLY A 4 -8.02 9.32 -11.95
CA GLY A 4 -8.88 9.07 -13.12
C GLY A 4 -9.32 10.36 -13.82
N LEU A 5 -9.63 11.40 -13.04
CA LEU A 5 -10.03 12.71 -13.59
C LEU A 5 -8.90 13.33 -14.42
N LEU A 6 -7.66 13.31 -13.91
CA LEU A 6 -6.51 13.87 -14.62
C LEU A 6 -6.25 13.19 -15.96
N VAL A 7 -6.32 11.85 -16.02
CA VAL A 7 -6.14 11.11 -17.28
C VAL A 7 -7.24 11.46 -18.28
N SER A 8 -8.51 11.52 -17.84
CA SER A 8 -9.63 11.89 -18.72
C SER A 8 -9.54 13.33 -19.25
N MET A 9 -9.19 14.30 -18.39
CA MET A 9 -9.02 15.70 -18.79
C MET A 9 -7.81 15.89 -19.72
N GLY A 10 -6.75 15.11 -19.53
CA GLY A 10 -5.61 15.07 -20.44
C GLY A 10 -6.03 14.63 -21.84
N GLN A 11 -6.82 13.55 -21.92
CA GLN A 11 -7.34 13.03 -23.18
C GLN A 11 -8.18 14.08 -23.94
N GLU A 12 -9.08 14.80 -23.26
CA GLU A 12 -9.87 15.89 -23.87
C GLU A 12 -9.01 17.03 -24.44
N ARG A 13 -7.81 17.22 -23.90
CA ARG A 13 -6.84 18.25 -24.32
C ARG A 13 -5.78 17.72 -25.29
N GLY A 14 -5.87 16.46 -25.73
CA GLY A 14 -4.86 15.83 -26.58
C GLY A 14 -3.53 15.53 -25.88
N ILE A 15 -3.52 15.52 -24.54
CA ILE A 15 -2.34 15.20 -23.73
C ILE A 15 -2.38 13.71 -23.39
N LYS A 16 -1.31 12.98 -23.72
CA LYS A 16 -1.17 11.58 -23.34
C LYS A 16 -0.85 11.48 -21.84
N GLY A 17 -1.52 10.56 -21.16
CA GLY A 17 -1.29 10.28 -19.74
C GLY A 17 -1.62 8.83 -19.41
N VAL A 18 -1.02 8.33 -18.33
CA VAL A 18 -1.26 7.01 -17.77
C VAL A 18 -1.42 7.14 -16.25
N CYS A 19 -2.18 6.23 -15.64
CA CYS A 19 -2.25 6.09 -14.19
C CYS A 19 -1.60 4.77 -13.80
N ILE A 20 -0.58 4.82 -12.95
CA ILE A 20 0.07 3.64 -12.37
C ILE A 20 -0.45 3.52 -10.93
N LEU A 21 -0.85 2.31 -10.53
CA LEU A 21 -1.42 2.03 -9.21
C LEU A 21 -0.72 0.82 -8.62
N GLY A 22 -0.20 0.97 -7.40
CA GLY A 22 0.36 -0.14 -6.62
C GLY A 22 -0.71 -0.76 -5.73
N GLU A 23 -0.80 -2.08 -5.72
CA GLU A 23 -1.63 -2.79 -4.75
C GLU A 23 -1.02 -2.64 -3.35
N THR A 24 -1.86 -2.38 -2.34
CA THR A 24 -1.41 -2.30 -0.95
C THR A 24 -2.31 -3.17 -0.08
N PRO A 25 -1.80 -3.70 1.05
CA PRO A 25 -2.59 -4.51 1.96
C PRO A 25 -3.68 -3.73 2.73
N GLY A 26 -3.81 -2.40 2.52
CA GLY A 26 -4.90 -1.57 3.02
C GLY A 26 -4.88 -1.24 4.52
N PHE A 27 -4.19 -2.02 5.35
CA PHE A 27 -4.05 -1.76 6.80
C PHE A 27 -2.82 -0.93 7.18
N LEU A 28 -1.91 -0.67 6.23
CA LEU A 28 -0.73 0.16 6.44
C LEU A 28 -0.97 1.54 5.83
N LEU A 29 -0.57 2.60 6.54
CA LEU A 29 -0.67 3.98 6.07
C LEU A 29 0.21 4.23 4.82
N SER A 30 1.35 3.55 4.73
CA SER A 30 2.15 3.45 3.50
C SER A 30 2.77 2.06 3.40
N ASP A 31 2.73 1.46 2.21
CA ASP A 31 3.49 0.26 1.88
C ASP A 31 4.71 0.64 1.01
N PRO A 32 5.92 0.71 1.62
CA PRO A 32 7.13 1.08 0.90
C PRO A 32 7.42 0.16 -0.29
N LYS A 33 7.09 -1.13 -0.22
CA LYS A 33 7.31 -2.07 -1.32
C LYS A 33 6.38 -1.80 -2.51
N SER A 34 5.12 -1.51 -2.23
CA SER A 34 4.16 -1.12 -3.27
C SER A 34 4.59 0.19 -3.95
N THR A 35 5.13 1.12 -3.15
CA THR A 35 5.68 2.39 -3.66
C THR A 35 6.89 2.14 -4.58
N GLU A 36 7.80 1.25 -4.18
CA GLU A 36 8.98 0.87 -4.96
C GLU A 36 8.60 0.31 -6.33
N ALA A 37 7.64 -0.62 -6.37
CA ALA A 37 7.19 -1.22 -7.62
C ALA A 37 6.58 -0.21 -8.60
N VAL A 38 5.83 0.78 -8.08
CA VAL A 38 5.30 1.87 -8.90
C VAL A 38 6.42 2.77 -9.44
N LEU A 39 7.43 3.06 -8.62
CA LEU A 39 8.59 3.87 -9.01
C LEU A 39 9.46 3.17 -10.05
N GLN A 40 9.70 1.85 -9.92
CA GLN A 40 10.41 1.06 -10.93
C GLN A 40 9.69 1.08 -12.29
N THR A 41 8.36 0.98 -12.28
CA THR A 41 7.57 1.10 -13.52
C THR A 41 7.70 2.51 -14.11
N LEU A 42 7.72 3.54 -13.28
CA LEU A 42 7.89 4.92 -13.72
C LEU A 42 9.29 5.19 -14.29
N GLU A 43 10.32 4.61 -13.67
CA GLU A 43 11.72 4.65 -14.06
C GLU A 43 11.90 4.09 -15.48
N GLU A 44 11.32 2.91 -15.75
CA GLU A 44 11.30 2.29 -17.08
C GLU A 44 10.59 3.16 -18.14
N ILE A 45 9.48 3.82 -17.76
CA ILE A 45 8.71 4.68 -18.68
C ILE A 45 9.46 5.98 -19.02
N LEU A 46 10.16 6.55 -18.05
CA LEU A 46 10.82 7.84 -18.17
C LEU A 46 12.30 7.74 -18.57
N GLU A 47 12.87 6.53 -18.55
CA GLU A 47 14.29 6.25 -18.84
C GLU A 47 15.23 7.10 -17.94
N VAL A 48 14.91 7.14 -16.65
CA VAL A 48 15.72 7.82 -15.62
C VAL A 48 16.32 6.80 -14.66
N ASP A 49 17.29 7.21 -13.84
CA ASP A 49 17.78 6.41 -12.71
C ASP A 49 17.30 7.05 -11.40
N LEU A 50 16.66 6.27 -10.53
CA LEU A 50 16.17 6.68 -9.22
C LEU A 50 16.99 6.03 -8.11
N ASP A 51 17.22 6.79 -7.02
CA ASP A 51 17.80 6.25 -5.79
C ASP A 51 16.69 5.77 -4.86
N TYR A 52 16.80 4.51 -4.44
CA TYR A 52 15.82 3.82 -3.59
C TYR A 52 16.28 3.71 -2.12
N SER A 53 17.44 4.27 -1.76
CA SER A 53 18.04 4.12 -0.42
C SER A 53 17.08 4.50 0.72
N ASP A 54 16.39 5.64 0.60
CA ASP A 54 15.41 6.10 1.60
C ASP A 54 14.20 5.15 1.72
N LEU A 55 13.85 4.48 0.63
CA LEU A 55 12.71 3.57 0.59
C LEU A 55 13.06 2.24 1.25
N ASP A 56 14.29 1.75 1.04
CA ASP A 56 14.82 0.56 1.71
C ASP A 56 14.83 0.72 3.23
N GLU A 57 15.26 1.88 3.73
CA GLU A 57 15.19 2.20 5.17
C GLU A 57 13.75 2.12 5.68
N LYS A 58 12.79 2.70 4.96
CA LYS A 58 11.37 2.62 5.33
C LYS A 58 10.80 1.21 5.25
N VAL A 59 11.25 0.37 4.32
CA VAL A 59 10.86 -1.05 4.26
C VAL A 59 11.27 -1.74 5.56
N GLN A 60 12.49 -1.50 6.06
CA GLN A 60 12.97 -2.09 7.31
C GLN A 60 12.15 -1.61 8.52
N GLU A 61 11.93 -0.30 8.63
CA GLU A 61 11.10 0.28 9.70
C GLU A 61 9.68 -0.32 9.71
N SER A 62 9.04 -0.40 8.53
CA SER A 62 7.70 -0.97 8.39
C SER A 62 7.66 -2.45 8.81
N GLN A 63 8.68 -3.23 8.44
CA GLN A 63 8.78 -4.62 8.86
C GLN A 63 8.92 -4.79 10.39
N GLU A 64 9.63 -3.89 11.07
CA GLU A 64 9.70 -3.92 12.53
C GLU A 64 8.35 -3.64 13.18
N VAL A 65 7.59 -2.67 12.65
CA VAL A 65 6.25 -2.35 13.12
C VAL A 65 5.31 -3.55 12.94
N LEU A 66 5.35 -4.21 11.77
CA LEU A 66 4.56 -5.44 11.55
C LEU A 66 4.91 -6.54 12.55
N LYS A 67 6.20 -6.78 12.80
CA LYS A 67 6.65 -7.79 13.77
C LYS A 67 6.13 -7.48 15.17
N LYS A 68 6.21 -6.22 15.61
CA LYS A 68 5.67 -5.78 16.93
C LYS A 68 4.15 -6.01 17.02
N LEU A 69 3.40 -5.68 15.97
CA LEU A 69 1.96 -5.91 15.90
C LEU A 69 1.60 -7.41 15.96
N GLN A 70 2.36 -8.26 15.26
CA GLN A 70 2.18 -9.71 15.31
C GLN A 70 2.44 -10.29 16.71
N ASN A 71 3.53 -9.87 17.36
CA ASN A 71 3.87 -10.31 18.71
C ASN A 71 2.80 -9.91 19.74
N LEU A 72 2.23 -8.71 19.62
CA LEU A 72 1.13 -8.26 20.49
C LEU A 72 -0.14 -9.09 20.29
N LYS A 73 -0.52 -9.39 19.04
CA LYS A 73 -1.66 -10.27 18.73
C LYS A 73 -1.46 -11.69 19.30
N GLN A 74 -0.25 -12.22 19.18
CA GLN A 74 0.09 -13.54 19.70
C GLN A 74 0.11 -13.57 21.24
N SER A 75 0.52 -12.48 21.90
CA SER A 75 0.54 -12.37 23.36
C SER A 75 -0.85 -12.17 23.99
N GLN A 76 -1.83 -11.72 23.20
CA GLN A 76 -3.24 -11.58 23.63
C GLN A 76 -4.07 -12.86 23.44
N SER A 77 -3.46 -13.96 23.00
CA SER A 77 -4.16 -15.23 22.73
C SER A 77 -3.56 -16.42 23.48
N PRO A 78 -3.87 -16.62 24.77
CA PRO A 78 -4.05 -17.94 25.33
C PRO A 78 -5.58 -18.23 25.44
N ASP A 79 -6.05 -19.22 24.68
CA ASP A 79 -7.35 -19.88 24.83
C ASP A 79 -8.63 -19.00 24.81
N GLN A 80 -9.22 -18.79 23.62
CA GLN A 80 -10.67 -18.69 23.46
C GLN A 80 -11.14 -19.38 22.16
N ASP A 81 -10.84 -20.68 22.03
CA ASP A 81 -11.68 -21.58 21.24
C ASP A 81 -12.71 -22.20 22.18
N SER A 82 -13.82 -21.50 22.42
CA SER A 82 -15.08 -22.08 22.93
C SER A 82 -16.25 -21.11 22.74
N GLN A 83 -16.99 -21.36 21.65
CA GLN A 83 -18.42 -21.10 21.42
C GLN A 83 -18.99 -19.67 21.60
N GLY A 84 -19.54 -19.15 20.49
CA GLY A 84 -20.92 -18.64 20.52
C GLY A 84 -21.17 -17.28 19.86
N GLY A 85 -21.67 -17.31 18.63
CA GLY A 85 -22.84 -16.52 18.24
C GLY A 85 -22.66 -15.05 17.82
N SER A 86 -23.28 -14.76 16.67
CA SER A 86 -23.86 -13.49 16.21
C SER A 86 -22.95 -12.32 15.81
N ASP A 87 -22.89 -12.13 14.47
CA ASP A 87 -23.59 -11.05 13.76
C ASP A 87 -23.15 -9.58 13.96
N LEU A 88 -22.93 -8.94 12.80
CA LEU A 88 -22.92 -7.51 12.48
C LEU A 88 -21.73 -6.61 12.87
N GLY A 89 -21.19 -5.99 11.82
CA GLY A 89 -20.35 -4.80 11.92
C GLY A 89 -19.89 -4.17 10.60
N TYR A 90 -20.67 -4.25 9.51
CA TYR A 90 -20.50 -3.33 8.37
C TYR A 90 -21.34 -2.09 8.64
N ILE A 91 -20.69 -0.95 8.89
CA ILE A 91 -21.32 0.37 8.79
C ILE A 91 -20.31 1.32 8.14
N GLY A 92 -20.62 1.71 6.91
CA GLY A 92 -20.05 2.88 6.22
C GLY A 92 -18.96 2.54 5.22
#